data_AF-A0A6C9QD62-F1
#
_entry.id   AF-A0A6C9QD62-F1
#
_cell.length_a   1.000
_cell.length_b   1.000
_cell.length_c   1.000
_cell.angle_alpha   90.00
_cell.angle_beta   90.00
_cell.angle_gamma   90.00
#
_symmetry.space_group_name_H-M   'P 1'
#
loop_
_entity.id
_entity.type
_entity.pdbx_description
1 polymer ?
#
loop_
_entity_poly.entity_id
_entity_poly.type
_entity_poly.pdbx_seq_one_letter_code
_entity_poly.pdbx_strand_id
1 'polypeptide(L)' 'MPTVITHAAVPLCIGLGLGSKVIPPRLLFAGIILAMLPDADVLSFKFGVAYGNVFGHRGFTHSLVFAFVVPLLCVL' A
#
# COMPACT_ATOMS: atom_id res chain seq x y z
N MET A 1 11.32 -8.50 -3.36
CA MET A 1 10.19 -9.31 -3.85
C MET A 1 8.94 -8.55 -3.46
N PRO A 2 8.05 -8.24 -4.40
CA PRO A 2 6.77 -7.63 -4.08
C PRO A 2 5.94 -8.63 -3.28
N THR A 3 5.39 -8.22 -2.14
CA THR A 3 4.58 -9.07 -1.27
C THR A 3 3.21 -8.43 -1.08
N VAL A 4 2.57 -8.10 -2.20
CA VAL A 4 1.22 -7.51 -2.28
C VAL A 4 0.22 -8.23 -1.36
N ILE A 5 0.27 -9.56 -1.31
CA ILE A 5 -0.64 -10.38 -0.49
C ILE A 5 -0.41 -10.16 1.02
N THR A 6 0.85 -10.09 1.46
CA THR A 6 1.13 -9.89 2.89
C THR A 6 0.81 -8.48 3.35
N HIS A 7 0.87 -7.50 2.44
CA HIS A 7 0.45 -6.12 2.72
C HIS A 7 -1.05 -6.04 3.04
N ALA A 8 -1.88 -6.86 2.39
CA ALA A 8 -3.31 -6.97 2.74
C ALA A 8 -3.54 -7.71 4.06
N ALA A 9 -2.66 -8.68 4.40
CA ALA A 9 -2.82 -9.51 5.58
C ALA A 9 -2.77 -8.71 6.89
N VAL A 10 -1.86 -7.73 7.01
CA VAL A 10 -1.72 -6.90 8.22
C VAL A 10 -3.01 -6.13 8.57
N PRO A 11 -3.57 -5.27 7.69
CA PRO A 11 -4.82 -4.57 7.99
C PRO A 11 -5.99 -5.53 8.16
N LEU A 12 -6.02 -6.65 7.42
CA LEU A 12 -7.05 -7.68 7.59
C LEU A 12 -7.03 -8.29 9.00
N CYS A 13 -5.86 -8.69 9.50
CA CYS A 13 -5.70 -9.22 10.85
C CYS A 13 -6.11 -8.20 11.92
N ILE A 14 -5.74 -6.93 11.75
CA ILE A 14 -6.12 -5.85 12.67
C ILE A 14 -7.64 -5.63 12.65
N GLY A 15 -8.25 -5.60 11.47
CA GLY A 15 -9.70 -5.45 11.30
C GLY A 15 -10.50 -6.59 11.92
N LEU A 16 -10.04 -7.84 11.73
CA LEU A 16 -10.65 -9.02 12.34
C LEU A 16 -10.45 -9.06 13.85
N GLY A 17 -9.28 -8.65 14.35
CA GLY A 17 -8.95 -8.67 15.77
C GLY A 17 -9.67 -7.60 16.59
N LEU A 18 -9.84 -6.39 16.05
CA LEU A 18 -10.53 -5.28 16.73
C LEU A 18 -12.03 -5.25 16.45
N GLY A 19 -12.48 -5.91 15.39
CA GLY A 19 -13.87 -6.01 15.00
C GLY A 19 -14.45 -4.74 14.38
N SER A 20 -15.64 -4.88 13.79
CA SER A 20 -16.30 -3.84 13.00
C SER A 20 -16.81 -2.63 13.81
N LYS A 21 -16.88 -2.77 15.15
CA LYS A 21 -17.22 -1.66 16.05
C LYS A 21 -16.07 -0.65 16.20
N VAL A 22 -14.83 -1.12 16.09
CA VAL A 22 -13.62 -0.29 16.20
C VAL A 22 -13.13 0.13 14.81
N ILE A 23 -13.11 -0.82 13.86
CA ILE A 23 -12.68 -0.54 12.49
C ILE A 23 -13.86 -0.76 11.54
N PRO A 24 -14.51 0.31 11.06
CA PRO A 24 -15.62 0.15 10.13
C PRO A 24 -15.13 -0.48 8.82
N PRO A 25 -15.96 -1.29 8.11
CA PRO A 25 -15.54 -2.01 6.90
C PRO A 25 -14.93 -1.10 5.81
N ARG A 26 -15.40 0.15 5.71
CA ARG A 26 -14.86 1.14 4.77
C ARG A 26 -13.41 1.51 5.09
N LEU A 27 -13.10 1.71 6.37
CA LEU A 27 -11.73 2.01 6.82
C LEU A 27 -10.82 0.81 6.64
N LEU A 28 -11.32 -0.40 6.94
CA LEU A 28 -10.58 -1.65 6.69
C LEU A 28 -10.22 -1.79 5.21
N PHE A 29 -11.19 -1.58 4.31
CA PHE A 29 -10.97 -1.68 2.88
C PHE A 29 -9.99 -0.63 2.36
N ALA A 30 -10.11 0.63 2.81
CA ALA A 30 -9.17 1.69 2.48
C ALA A 30 -7.74 1.34 2.97
N GLY A 31 -7.61 0.82 4.20
CA GLY A 31 -6.33 0.38 4.74
C GLY A 31 -5.68 -0.75 3.94
N ILE A 32 -6.47 -1.73 3.49
CA ILE A 32 -6.00 -2.82 2.62
C ILE A 32 -5.47 -2.26 1.29
N ILE A 33 -6.24 -1.41 0.62
CA ILE A 33 -5.83 -0.82 -0.66
C ILE A 33 -4.56 0.01 -0.51
N LEU A 34 -4.52 0.89 0.50
CA LEU A 34 -3.38 1.78 0.73
C LEU A 34 -2.12 1.01 1.12
N ALA A 35 -2.24 -0.09 1.89
CA ALA A 35 -1.11 -0.94 2.23
C ALA A 35 -0.54 -1.67 1.00
N MET A 36 -1.38 -2.04 0.03
CA MET A 36 -0.94 -2.71 -1.20
C MET A 36 -0.41 -1.75 -2.27
N LEU A 37 -0.78 -0.47 -2.21
CA LEU A 37 -0.52 0.51 -3.27
C LEU A 37 0.96 0.67 -3.65
N PRO A 38 1.94 0.70 -2.72
CA PRO A 38 3.35 0.84 -3.08
C PRO A 38 3.84 -0.22 -4.07
N ASP A 39 3.42 -1.48 -3.89
CA ASP A 39 3.84 -2.62 -4.73
C ASP A 39 3.22 -2.60 -6.15
N ALA A 40 2.32 -1.68 -6.46
CA ALA A 40 1.83 -1.49 -7.83
C ALA A 40 2.93 -1.05 -8.80
N ASP A 41 4.05 -0.53 -8.27
CA ASP A 41 5.25 -0.16 -9.03
C ASP A 41 5.92 -1.32 -9.76
N VAL A 42 5.62 -2.59 -9.44
CA VAL A 42 6.11 -3.76 -10.19
C VAL A 42 5.69 -3.72 -11.65
N LEU A 43 4.58 -3.02 -11.95
CA LEU A 43 4.17 -2.76 -13.33
C LEU A 43 5.20 -1.93 -14.10
N SER A 44 6.01 -1.09 -13.45
CA SER A 44 7.07 -0.30 -14.08
C SER A 44 8.11 -1.17 -14.80
N PHE A 45 8.33 -2.39 -14.33
CA PHE A 45 9.21 -3.36 -14.97
C PHE A 45 8.70 -3.78 -16.35
N LYS A 46 7.38 -3.81 -16.57
CA LYS A 46 6.81 -4.06 -17.91
C LYS A 46 7.09 -2.93 -18.89
N PHE A 47 7.42 -1.74 -18.39
CA PHE A 47 7.81 -0.58 -19.19
C PHE A 47 9.33 -0.41 -19.31
N GLY A 48 10.13 -1.41 -18.89
CA GLY A 48 11.58 -1.40 -19.01
C GLY A 48 12.32 -0.62 -17.92
N VAL A 49 11.64 -0.24 -16.82
CA VAL A 49 12.28 0.45 -15.70
C VAL A 49 13.17 -0.52 -14.92
N ALA A 50 14.41 -0.12 -14.63
CA ALA A 50 15.33 -0.94 -13.84
C ALA A 50 14.93 -0.96 -12.35
N TYR A 51 15.20 -2.08 -11.66
CA TYR A 51 14.89 -2.23 -10.22
C TYR A 51 15.46 -1.11 -9.35
N GLY A 52 16.70 -0.67 -9.62
CA GLY A 52 17.38 0.39 -8.87
C GLY A 52 17.01 1.82 -9.29
N ASN A 53 16.08 1.99 -10.24
CA ASN A 53 15.61 3.30 -10.63
C ASN A 53 14.69 3.89 -9.54
N VAL A 54 14.55 5.22 -9.51
CA VAL A 54 13.60 5.94 -8.65
C VAL A 54 12.15 5.52 -8.90
N PHE A 55 11.81 5.04 -10.10
CA PHE A 55 10.49 4.47 -10.42
C PHE A 55 10.45 2.92 -10.37
N GLY A 56 11.54 2.30 -9.92
CA GLY A 56 11.59 0.86 -9.65
C GLY A 56 10.95 0.50 -8.31
N HIS A 57 10.91 -0.81 -8.02
CA HIS A 57 10.15 -1.38 -6.91
C HIS A 57 10.57 -0.94 -5.48
N ARG A 58 11.73 -0.30 -5.31
CA ARG A 58 12.16 0.26 -4.00
C ARG A 58 12.40 1.76 -4.06
N GLY A 59 11.87 2.40 -5.09
CA GLY A 59 12.05 3.82 -5.33
C GLY A 59 10.98 4.65 -4.61
N PHE A 60 10.34 5.52 -5.37
CA PHE A 60 9.46 6.57 -4.86
C PHE A 60 8.27 6.07 -4.03
N THR A 61 7.61 5.00 -4.46
CA THR A 61 6.48 4.35 -3.78
C THR A 61 6.82 3.84 -2.38
N HIS A 62 8.08 3.50 -2.13
CA HIS A 62 8.60 3.02 -0.85
C HIS A 62 9.24 4.13 0.00
N SER A 63 8.96 5.40 -0.33
CA SER A 63 9.46 6.56 0.42
C SER A 63 8.49 7.01 1.53
N LEU A 64 9.03 7.67 2.56
CA LEU A 64 8.23 8.30 3.61
C LEU A 64 7.30 9.38 3.06
N VAL A 65 7.71 10.08 2.00
CA VAL A 65 6.89 11.11 1.35
C VAL A 65 5.64 10.48 0.74
N PHE A 66 5.79 9.37 0.01
CA PHE A 66 4.65 8.65 -0.57
C PHE A 66 3.71 8.13 0.52
N ALA A 67 4.26 7.53 1.58
CA ALA A 67 3.49 7.02 2.71
C ALA A 67 2.68 8.10 3.45
N PHE A 68 3.13 9.36 3.43
CA PHE A 68 2.43 10.47 4.07
C PHE A 68 1.42 11.16 3.14
N VAL A 69 1.82 11.43 1.89
CA VAL A 69 1.01 12.22 0.95
C VAL A 69 -0.22 11.45 0.48
N VAL A 70 -0.09 10.16 0.16
CA VAL A 70 -1.21 9.39 -0.42
C VAL A 70 -2.41 9.32 0.54
N PRO A 71 -2.27 8.91 1.82
CA PRO A 71 -3.40 8.89 2.73
C PRO A 71 -3.99 10.29 2.97
N LEU A 72 -3.16 11.34 2.98
CA LEU A 72 -3.63 12.70 3.15
C LEU A 72 -4.56 13.12 2.01
N LEU A 73 -4.21 12.78 0.76
CA LEU A 73 -5.06 13.03 -0.41
C LEU A 73 -6.40 12.29 -0.35
N CYS A 74 -6.48 11.13 0.34
CA CYS A 74 -7.73 10.40 0.51
C CYS A 74 -8.68 11.01 1.56
N VAL A 75 -8.18 11.93 2.39
CA VAL A 75 -8.95 12.55 3.48
C VAL A 75 -9.44 13.96 3.11
N LEU A 76 -8.89 14.56 2.05
CA LEU A 76 -9.36 15.81 1.45
C LEU A 76 -10.64 15.58 0.63
#